data_AF-A0A6V7QQJ9-F1
#
_entry.id   AF-A0A6V7QQJ9-F1
#
_cell.length_a   1.000
_cell.length_b   1.000
_cell.length_c   1.000
_cell.angle_alpha   90.00
_cell.angle_beta   90.00
_cell.angle_gamma   90.00
#
_symmetry.space_group_name_H-M   'P 1'
#
loop_
_entity.id
_entity.type
_entity.pdbx_description
1 polymer ?
#
loop_
_entity_poly.entity_id
_entity_poly.type
_entity_poly.pdbx_seq_one_letter_code
_entity_poly.pdbx_strand_id
1 'polypeptide(L)'
;MASRSVAQLHSSPPLASAFRKKLPDPDSSALPPRPPVHLFAERLLDAQNRVLGAGTTKEALRAAKEIEQLCSDTGDPVFVLSFIQPWEANDDIRMVLLSNLSLRDSLSSAKEPALLLCSLILPNFLAHPRPISSLLLSPTLDLCKRHPTAAVEALLFPTILRKQGLSFILCDILVRIIKECMHRAHVAAFCQRLVCGEEKDRRIVCMPQHKDYISDELVWEEPLFMLFYNILNLDVALTPDSAERLVLVLDEMAPKFQKSSKFGNFMLSFVTKCGRAAKLHKSLLERAAAMTDTVVTKAILSKLHGW
;
A
#
# COMPACT_ATOMS: atom_id res chain seq x y z
N MET A 1 -61.08 -60.05 0.09
CA MET A 1 -62.27 -59.18 0.05
C MET A 1 -61.74 -57.76 -0.18
N ALA A 2 -61.65 -57.26 -1.42
CA ALA A 2 -62.71 -56.51 -2.13
C ALA A 2 -63.30 -55.41 -1.21
N SER A 3 -63.26 -54.10 -1.44
CA SER A 3 -63.28 -53.32 -2.69
C SER A 3 -63.02 -51.83 -2.42
N ARG A 4 -62.50 -51.12 -3.44
CA ARG A 4 -62.85 -49.76 -3.98
C ARG A 4 -62.98 -48.55 -3.02
N SER A 5 -62.79 -47.28 -3.38
CA SER A 5 -62.22 -46.52 -4.51
C SER A 5 -62.54 -45.03 -4.21
N VAL A 6 -61.55 -44.14 -4.40
CA VAL A 6 -61.61 -42.73 -4.86
C VAL A 6 -62.55 -41.70 -4.19
N ALA A 7 -61.97 -40.61 -3.68
CA ALA A 7 -62.32 -39.23 -4.07
C ALA A 7 -61.26 -38.21 -3.57
N GLN A 8 -60.74 -37.41 -4.50
CA GLN A 8 -59.94 -36.19 -4.24
C GLN A 8 -60.85 -35.06 -3.73
N LEU A 9 -60.32 -34.15 -2.90
CA LEU A 9 -60.63 -32.72 -2.96
C LEU A 9 -59.60 -31.88 -2.18
N HIS A 10 -59.21 -30.79 -2.83
CA HIS A 10 -58.28 -29.71 -2.50
C HIS A 10 -58.23 -29.20 -1.05
N SER A 11 -57.04 -28.81 -0.57
CA SER A 11 -56.76 -27.42 -0.14
C SER A 11 -55.31 -27.21 0.35
N SER A 12 -54.58 -26.38 -0.41
CA SER A 12 -53.60 -25.35 -0.01
C SER A 12 -52.42 -25.65 0.96
N PRO A 13 -51.16 -25.39 0.54
CA PRO A 13 -50.01 -25.34 1.44
C PRO A 13 -49.91 -24.00 2.20
N PRO A 14 -49.27 -23.96 3.38
CA PRO A 14 -49.19 -22.76 4.20
C PRO A 14 -48.17 -21.74 3.68
N LEU A 15 -48.58 -20.48 3.80
CA LEU A 15 -47.84 -19.25 3.59
C LEU A 15 -46.50 -19.21 4.36
N ALA A 16 -45.40 -19.08 3.62
CA ALA A 16 -44.17 -18.44 4.09
C ALA A 16 -43.33 -17.95 2.90
N SER A 17 -43.92 -17.08 2.06
CA SER A 17 -43.18 -16.21 1.15
C SER A 17 -43.38 -14.76 1.60
N ALA A 18 -42.52 -14.27 2.49
CA ALA A 18 -42.34 -12.82 2.66
C ALA A 18 -40.96 -12.55 3.27
N PHE A 19 -40.18 -11.71 2.60
CA PHE A 19 -38.89 -11.14 3.04
C PHE A 19 -37.65 -12.04 3.05
N ARG A 20 -37.32 -12.62 1.88
CA ARG A 20 -35.91 -12.56 1.43
C ARG A 20 -35.74 -11.27 0.63
N LYS A 21 -35.30 -10.19 1.29
CA LYS A 21 -34.59 -9.14 0.56
C LYS A 21 -33.39 -9.83 -0.08
N LYS A 22 -33.37 -9.91 -1.42
CA LYS A 22 -32.13 -10.14 -2.16
C LYS A 22 -31.17 -9.06 -1.69
N LEU A 23 -30.16 -9.45 -0.92
CA LEU A 23 -29.00 -8.61 -0.70
C LEU A 23 -28.41 -8.34 -2.10
N PRO A 24 -28.12 -7.09 -2.48
CA PRO A 24 -27.50 -6.85 -3.77
C PRO A 24 -26.11 -7.49 -3.77
N ASP A 25 -25.80 -8.20 -4.86
CA ASP A 25 -24.44 -8.66 -5.17
C ASP A 25 -23.47 -7.48 -5.07
N PRO A 26 -22.35 -7.60 -4.33
CA PRO A 26 -21.38 -6.51 -4.19
C PRO A 26 -20.55 -6.24 -5.47
N ASP A 27 -20.74 -7.01 -6.54
CA ASP A 27 -19.93 -6.97 -7.77
C ASP A 27 -20.65 -6.45 -9.02
N SER A 28 -21.61 -5.53 -8.86
CA SER A 28 -22.13 -4.74 -10.00
C SER A 28 -21.57 -3.31 -9.97
N SER A 29 -20.24 -3.18 -9.93
CA SER A 29 -19.57 -2.00 -10.46
C SER A 29 -18.93 -2.37 -11.79
N ALA A 30 -19.76 -2.53 -12.84
CA ALA A 30 -19.23 -2.41 -14.18
C ALA A 30 -18.55 -1.05 -14.25
N LEU A 31 -17.22 -1.03 -14.40
CA LEU A 31 -16.48 0.19 -14.69
C LEU A 31 -17.19 0.87 -15.87
N PRO A 32 -17.43 2.19 -15.81
CA PRO A 32 -18.01 2.88 -16.95
C PRO A 32 -17.21 2.52 -18.21
N PRO A 33 -17.87 2.28 -19.36
CA PRO A 33 -17.16 1.94 -20.59
C PRO A 33 -16.09 2.98 -20.83
N ARG A 34 -14.83 2.54 -21.03
CA ARG A 34 -13.72 3.45 -21.26
C ARG A 34 -14.08 4.40 -22.41
N PRO A 35 -13.85 5.71 -22.25
CA PRO A 35 -14.15 6.66 -23.31
C PRO A 35 -13.38 6.24 -24.58
N PRO A 36 -14.00 6.35 -25.77
CA PRO A 36 -13.36 5.93 -26.99
C PRO A 36 -12.08 6.77 -27.22
N VAL A 37 -10.92 6.11 -27.14
CA VAL A 37 -9.59 6.76 -27.21
C VAL A 37 -9.47 7.65 -28.45
N HIS A 38 -10.06 7.25 -29.58
CA HIS A 38 -10.01 7.99 -30.84
C HIS A 38 -10.62 9.40 -30.76
N LEU A 39 -11.57 9.64 -29.85
CA LEU A 39 -12.18 10.97 -29.66
C LEU A 39 -11.22 11.96 -28.99
N PHE A 40 -10.24 11.46 -28.24
CA PHE A 40 -9.32 12.27 -27.44
C PHE A 40 -7.85 12.08 -27.85
N ALA A 41 -7.56 11.22 -28.82
CA ALA A 41 -6.20 10.77 -29.13
C ALA A 41 -5.24 11.93 -29.44
N GLU A 42 -5.64 12.86 -30.29
CA GLU A 42 -4.79 14.03 -30.64
C GLU A 42 -4.53 14.92 -29.43
N ARG A 43 -5.55 15.20 -28.62
CA ARG A 43 -5.42 16.03 -27.42
C ARG A 43 -4.57 15.35 -26.35
N LEU A 44 -4.72 14.04 -26.17
CA LEU A 44 -3.93 13.25 -25.23
C LEU A 44 -2.46 13.22 -25.65
N LEU A 45 -2.18 13.10 -26.96
CA LEU A 45 -0.82 13.12 -27.49
C LEU A 45 -0.19 14.53 -27.36
N ASP A 46 -0.94 15.59 -27.65
CA ASP A 46 -0.46 16.96 -27.46
C ASP A 46 -0.16 17.24 -25.96
N ALA A 47 -1.06 16.83 -25.07
CA ALA A 47 -0.85 16.95 -23.63
C ALA A 47 0.38 16.17 -23.15
N GLN A 48 0.60 14.95 -23.66
CA GLN A 48 1.80 14.17 -23.39
C GLN A 48 3.06 14.92 -23.83
N ASN A 49 3.10 15.39 -25.08
CA ASN A 49 4.26 16.12 -25.61
C ASN A 49 4.55 17.38 -24.81
N ARG A 50 3.52 18.08 -24.33
CA ARG A 50 3.68 19.26 -23.46
C ARG A 50 4.23 18.91 -22.09
N VAL A 51 3.75 17.83 -21.46
CA VAL A 51 4.27 17.38 -20.16
C VAL A 51 5.74 16.99 -20.26
N LEU A 52 6.11 16.22 -21.29
CA LEU A 52 7.47 15.73 -21.46
C LEU A 52 8.43 16.80 -22.00
N GLY A 53 7.92 17.76 -22.78
CA GLY A 53 8.68 18.85 -23.37
C GLY A 53 8.70 20.15 -22.57
N ALA A 54 7.98 20.25 -21.45
CA ALA A 54 7.95 21.46 -20.65
C ALA A 54 9.33 21.77 -20.05
N GLY A 55 9.85 22.96 -20.36
CA GLY A 55 11.12 23.46 -19.84
C GLY A 55 10.95 24.50 -18.73
N THR A 56 9.72 24.98 -18.51
CA THR A 56 9.42 26.05 -17.55
C THR A 56 8.23 25.74 -16.66
N THR A 57 8.18 26.36 -15.48
CA THR A 57 7.03 26.26 -14.57
C THR A 57 5.72 26.70 -15.23
N LYS A 58 5.76 27.72 -16.10
CA LYS A 58 4.57 28.21 -16.80
C LYS A 58 4.00 27.17 -17.77
N GLU A 59 4.87 26.46 -18.48
CA GLU A 59 4.47 25.37 -19.37
C GLU A 59 3.93 24.18 -18.59
N ALA A 60 4.57 23.82 -17.48
CA ALA A 60 4.09 22.77 -16.57
C ALA A 60 2.69 23.09 -16.00
N LEU A 61 2.44 24.33 -15.59
CA LEU A 61 1.13 24.77 -15.10
C LEU A 61 0.06 24.70 -16.20
N ARG A 62 0.42 25.05 -17.44
CA ARG A 62 -0.50 24.90 -18.58
C ARG A 62 -0.82 23.43 -18.84
N ALA A 63 0.20 22.56 -18.81
CA ALA A 63 0.01 21.13 -18.95
C ALA A 63 -0.86 20.55 -17.83
N ALA A 64 -0.72 21.04 -16.59
CA ALA A 64 -1.58 20.67 -15.47
C ALA A 64 -3.06 20.96 -15.78
N LYS A 65 -3.38 22.17 -16.24
CA LYS A 65 -4.76 22.55 -16.59
C LYS A 65 -5.33 21.74 -17.74
N GLU A 66 -4.50 21.38 -18.71
CA GLU A 66 -4.92 20.53 -19.81
C GLU A 66 -5.21 19.10 -19.36
N ILE A 67 -4.39 18.53 -18.47
CA ILE A 67 -4.67 17.24 -17.83
C ILE A 67 -5.99 17.30 -17.06
N GLU A 68 -6.23 18.33 -16.26
CA GLU A 68 -7.49 18.52 -15.50
C GLU A 68 -8.71 18.55 -16.43
N GLN A 69 -8.61 19.28 -17.54
CA GLN A 69 -9.68 19.35 -18.53
C GLN A 69 -9.91 18.00 -19.20
N LEU A 70 -8.84 17.30 -19.60
CA LEU A 70 -8.95 15.97 -20.19
C LEU A 70 -9.56 14.96 -19.21
N CYS A 71 -9.18 15.00 -17.94
CA CYS A 71 -9.77 14.18 -16.88
C CYS A 71 -11.28 14.45 -16.75
N SER A 72 -11.69 15.72 -16.80
CA SER A 72 -13.10 16.12 -16.76
C SER A 72 -13.87 15.67 -18.01
N ASP A 73 -13.31 15.89 -19.20
CA ASP A 73 -13.95 15.54 -20.47
C ASP A 73 -14.12 14.02 -20.65
N THR A 74 -13.13 13.25 -20.18
CA THR A 74 -13.13 11.78 -20.28
C THR A 74 -13.88 11.11 -19.13
N GLY A 75 -13.97 11.75 -17.96
CA GLY A 75 -14.47 11.14 -16.73
C GLY A 75 -13.58 10.02 -16.18
N ASP A 76 -12.38 9.80 -16.74
CA ASP A 76 -11.46 8.73 -16.34
C ASP A 76 -10.02 9.26 -16.20
N PRO A 77 -9.67 9.82 -15.03
CA PRO A 77 -8.32 10.31 -14.78
C PRO A 77 -7.25 9.23 -14.82
N VAL A 78 -7.60 7.98 -14.51
CA VAL A 78 -6.65 6.87 -14.57
C VAL A 78 -6.26 6.62 -16.02
N PHE A 79 -7.23 6.64 -16.94
CA PHE A 79 -6.98 6.55 -18.37
C PHE A 79 -6.12 7.71 -18.89
N VAL A 80 -6.46 8.95 -18.54
CA VAL A 80 -5.70 10.14 -18.98
C VAL A 80 -4.24 10.09 -18.50
N LEU A 81 -4.02 9.85 -17.21
CA LEU A 81 -2.67 9.77 -16.64
C LEU A 81 -1.89 8.56 -17.17
N SER A 82 -2.59 7.46 -17.44
CA SER A 82 -2.01 6.26 -18.08
C SER A 82 -1.48 6.54 -19.48
N PHE A 83 -2.18 7.38 -20.23
CA PHE A 83 -1.78 7.76 -21.59
C PHE A 83 -0.64 8.77 -21.56
N ILE A 84 -0.79 9.83 -20.75
CA ILE A 84 0.17 10.94 -20.69
C ILE A 84 1.50 10.51 -20.05
N GLN A 85 1.46 9.61 -19.07
CA GLN A 85 2.62 9.10 -18.34
C GLN A 85 3.45 10.22 -17.69
N PRO A 86 2.84 11.06 -16.83
CA PRO A 86 3.52 12.23 -16.27
C PRO A 86 4.73 11.89 -15.39
N TRP A 87 4.89 10.62 -14.98
CA TRP A 87 6.07 10.14 -14.27
C TRP A 87 7.35 10.11 -15.11
N GLU A 88 7.25 10.14 -16.44
CA GLU A 88 8.40 10.21 -17.35
C GLU A 88 8.97 11.64 -17.46
N ALA A 89 8.25 12.65 -16.96
CA ALA A 89 8.74 14.02 -16.93
C ALA A 89 9.86 14.20 -15.88
N ASN A 90 10.65 15.27 -16.04
CA ASN A 90 11.70 15.59 -15.06
C ASN A 90 11.11 16.00 -13.69
N ASP A 91 11.94 16.01 -12.65
CA ASP A 91 11.51 16.27 -11.27
C ASP A 91 10.89 17.65 -11.06
N ASP A 92 11.34 18.68 -11.80
CA ASP A 92 10.79 20.04 -11.72
C ASP A 92 9.33 20.05 -12.18
N ILE A 93 9.07 19.44 -13.35
CA ILE A 93 7.71 19.35 -13.91
C ILE A 93 6.83 18.49 -13.01
N ARG A 94 7.32 17.34 -12.54
CA ARG A 94 6.57 16.48 -11.62
C ARG A 94 6.23 17.17 -10.32
N MET A 95 7.13 17.99 -9.78
CA MET A 95 6.88 18.78 -8.57
C MET A 95 5.80 19.84 -8.80
N VAL A 96 5.83 20.54 -9.94
CA VAL A 96 4.76 21.49 -10.32
C VAL A 96 3.43 20.77 -10.48
N LEU A 97 3.39 19.64 -11.19
CA LEU A 97 2.19 18.83 -11.36
C LEU A 97 1.63 18.34 -10.02
N LEU A 98 2.47 17.77 -9.15
CA LEU A 98 2.06 17.28 -7.82
C LEU A 98 1.42 18.36 -6.96
N SER A 99 1.88 19.61 -7.10
CA SER A 99 1.43 20.73 -6.29
C SER A 99 0.20 21.45 -6.86
N ASN A 100 -0.08 21.29 -8.16
CA ASN A 100 -1.07 22.12 -8.86
C ASN A 100 -2.19 21.33 -9.55
N LEU A 101 -2.03 20.02 -9.79
CA LEU A 101 -3.10 19.20 -10.36
C LEU A 101 -4.26 19.05 -9.38
N SER A 102 -5.46 19.40 -9.83
CA SER A 102 -6.72 19.19 -9.13
C SER A 102 -7.63 18.26 -9.93
N LEU A 103 -7.74 16.99 -9.51
CA LEU A 103 -8.56 15.96 -10.17
C LEU A 103 -9.96 15.82 -9.57
N ARG A 104 -10.35 16.75 -8.69
CA ARG A 104 -11.56 16.71 -7.85
C ARG A 104 -12.86 16.66 -8.63
N ASP A 105 -12.91 17.27 -9.80
CA ASP A 105 -14.13 17.29 -10.61
C ASP A 105 -14.43 15.91 -11.22
N SER A 106 -13.43 15.02 -11.27
CA SER A 106 -13.53 13.67 -11.84
C SER A 106 -13.47 12.55 -10.79
N LEU A 107 -13.16 12.85 -9.53
CA LEU A 107 -12.95 11.86 -8.46
C LEU A 107 -13.51 12.33 -7.12
N SER A 108 -13.88 11.37 -6.28
CA SER A 108 -14.07 11.67 -4.86
C SER A 108 -12.77 12.24 -4.27
N SER A 109 -12.85 13.31 -3.48
CA SER A 109 -11.70 14.01 -2.88
C SER A 109 -10.73 13.09 -2.12
N ALA A 110 -11.20 11.95 -1.61
CA ALA A 110 -10.38 10.97 -0.91
C ALA A 110 -9.42 10.15 -1.82
N LYS A 111 -9.74 10.00 -3.11
CA LYS A 111 -8.96 9.18 -4.06
C LYS A 111 -7.90 9.98 -4.82
N GLU A 112 -8.11 11.28 -4.96
CA GLU A 112 -7.20 12.16 -5.70
C GLU A 112 -5.75 12.12 -5.17
N PRO A 113 -5.47 12.27 -3.87
CA PRO A 113 -4.08 12.25 -3.38
C PRO A 113 -3.38 10.92 -3.66
N ALA A 114 -4.10 9.80 -3.57
CA ALA A 114 -3.53 8.49 -3.85
C ALA A 114 -3.19 8.35 -5.34
N LEU A 115 -4.06 8.85 -6.23
CA LEU A 115 -3.81 8.83 -7.66
C LEU A 115 -2.61 9.70 -8.04
N LEU A 116 -2.49 10.92 -7.48
CA LEU A 116 -1.33 11.78 -7.72
C LEU A 116 -0.02 11.13 -7.26
N LEU A 117 -0.02 10.53 -6.06
CA LEU A 117 1.14 9.80 -5.54
C LEU A 117 1.50 8.60 -6.42
N CYS A 118 0.53 7.80 -6.85
CA CYS A 118 0.82 6.62 -7.67
C CYS A 118 1.21 6.96 -9.11
N SER A 119 0.76 8.10 -9.65
CA SER A 119 1.08 8.54 -11.01
C SER A 119 2.32 9.42 -11.12
N LEU A 120 2.81 10.04 -10.04
CA LEU A 120 3.99 10.93 -10.12
C LEU A 120 5.19 10.41 -9.34
N ILE A 121 4.95 9.70 -8.24
CA ILE A 121 5.98 9.38 -7.24
C ILE A 121 6.28 7.88 -7.21
N LEU A 122 5.25 7.03 -7.07
CA LEU A 122 5.42 5.58 -6.99
C LEU A 122 6.31 4.96 -8.09
N PRO A 123 6.28 5.44 -9.36
CA PRO A 123 7.11 4.85 -10.42
C PRO A 123 8.62 4.90 -10.10
N ASN A 124 9.07 5.89 -9.31
CA ASN A 124 10.45 5.98 -8.84
C ASN A 124 10.84 4.86 -7.85
N PHE A 125 9.87 4.15 -7.28
CA PHE A 125 10.09 3.12 -6.26
C PHE A 125 10.00 1.70 -6.81
N LEU A 126 9.34 1.51 -7.96
CA LEU A 126 9.03 0.19 -8.51
C LEU A 126 10.12 -0.29 -9.50
N ALA A 127 10.04 0.12 -10.77
CA ALA A 127 10.83 -0.47 -11.86
C ALA A 127 12.33 -0.12 -11.80
N HIS A 128 12.64 1.15 -11.51
CA HIS A 128 13.99 1.66 -11.45
C HIS A 128 14.10 2.51 -10.19
N PRO A 129 14.50 1.94 -9.04
CA PRO A 129 14.62 2.67 -7.79
C PRO A 129 15.59 3.83 -7.96
N ARG A 130 15.06 5.02 -8.22
CA ARG A 130 15.85 6.24 -8.37
C ARG A 130 15.77 7.02 -7.06
N PRO A 131 16.87 7.62 -6.59
CA PRO A 131 16.79 8.61 -5.54
C PRO A 131 15.78 9.68 -5.96
N ILE A 132 14.73 9.88 -5.17
CA ILE A 132 13.87 11.06 -5.35
C ILE A 132 14.71 12.28 -5.01
N SER A 133 14.76 13.27 -5.91
CA SER A 133 15.42 14.53 -5.61
C SER A 133 14.80 15.19 -4.37
N SER A 134 15.59 15.96 -3.61
CA SER A 134 15.08 16.72 -2.47
C SER A 134 13.92 17.64 -2.86
N LEU A 135 13.95 18.16 -4.09
CA LEU A 135 12.93 19.01 -4.68
C LEU A 135 11.58 18.32 -4.80
N LEU A 136 11.55 17.07 -5.29
CA LEU A 136 10.33 16.30 -5.42
C LEU A 136 9.90 15.65 -4.09
N LEU A 137 10.86 15.37 -3.19
CA LEU A 137 10.59 14.76 -1.90
C LEU A 137 9.78 15.66 -0.95
N SER A 138 10.11 16.95 -0.88
CA SER A 138 9.41 17.90 0.02
C SER A 138 7.90 17.96 -0.24
N PRO A 139 7.41 18.27 -1.46
CA PRO A 139 5.97 18.32 -1.73
C PRO A 139 5.31 16.94 -1.60
N THR A 140 6.05 15.86 -1.85
CA THR A 140 5.58 14.49 -1.59
C THR A 140 5.30 14.29 -0.10
N LEU A 141 6.24 14.66 0.78
CA LEU A 141 6.07 14.54 2.23
C LEU A 141 4.93 15.43 2.75
N ASP A 142 4.76 16.63 2.20
CA ASP A 142 3.66 17.54 2.56
C ASP A 142 2.29 16.98 2.14
N LEU A 143 2.22 16.31 0.98
CA LEU A 143 1.00 15.62 0.55
C LEU A 143 0.72 14.39 1.43
N CYS A 144 1.74 13.57 1.71
CA CYS A 144 1.63 12.39 2.57
C CYS A 144 1.19 12.77 4.00
N LYS A 145 1.68 13.89 4.54
CA LYS A 145 1.31 14.39 5.88
C LYS A 145 -0.15 14.83 5.95
N ARG A 146 -0.67 15.43 4.89
CA ARG A 146 -2.09 15.81 4.78
C ARG A 146 -3.00 14.61 4.53
N HIS A 147 -2.49 13.59 3.84
CA HIS A 147 -3.27 12.42 3.40
C HIS A 147 -2.55 11.10 3.74
N PRO A 148 -2.44 10.72 5.02
CA PRO A 148 -1.69 9.54 5.44
C PRO A 148 -2.26 8.23 4.86
N THR A 149 -3.58 8.12 4.71
CA THR A 149 -4.21 6.94 4.07
C THR A 149 -3.77 6.79 2.61
N ALA A 150 -3.71 7.89 1.86
CA ALA A 150 -3.25 7.87 0.48
C ALA A 150 -1.76 7.49 0.39
N ALA A 151 -0.92 7.98 1.32
CA ALA A 151 0.48 7.60 1.39
C ALA A 151 0.67 6.09 1.65
N VAL A 152 -0.17 5.50 2.51
CA VAL A 152 -0.16 4.06 2.76
C VAL A 152 -0.54 3.27 1.50
N GLU A 153 -1.64 3.64 0.86
CA GLU A 153 -2.25 2.88 -0.25
C GLU A 153 -1.49 3.06 -1.59
N ALA A 154 -0.91 4.23 -1.82
CA ALA A 154 -0.22 4.56 -3.07
C ALA A 154 1.30 4.50 -3.00
N LEU A 155 1.92 4.56 -1.81
CA LEU A 155 3.39 4.48 -1.67
C LEU A 155 3.84 3.32 -0.80
N LEU A 156 3.38 3.22 0.46
CA LEU A 156 3.93 2.22 1.39
C LEU A 156 3.63 0.79 0.94
N PHE A 157 2.36 0.42 0.75
CA PHE A 157 2.02 -0.95 0.33
C PHE A 157 2.66 -1.33 -1.01
N PRO A 158 2.52 -0.54 -2.09
CA PRO A 158 3.12 -0.89 -3.37
C PRO A 158 4.64 -1.07 -3.30
N THR A 159 5.33 -0.24 -2.50
CA THR A 159 6.79 -0.29 -2.42
C THR A 159 7.27 -1.49 -1.60
N ILE A 160 6.60 -1.79 -0.49
CA ILE A 160 6.98 -2.90 0.40
C ILE A 160 6.66 -4.26 -0.23
N LEU A 161 5.58 -4.32 -1.03
CA LEU A 161 5.16 -5.52 -1.75
C LEU A 161 5.79 -5.64 -3.13
N ARG A 162 6.84 -4.88 -3.41
CA ARG A 162 7.57 -5.00 -4.66
C ARG A 162 8.18 -6.39 -4.79
N LYS A 163 8.01 -7.03 -5.95
CA LYS A 163 8.50 -8.40 -6.26
C LYS A 163 10.00 -8.58 -6.01
N GLN A 164 10.80 -7.54 -6.23
CA GLN A 164 12.25 -7.55 -6.01
C GLN A 164 12.66 -7.23 -4.55
N GLY A 165 11.74 -7.24 -3.60
CA GLY A 165 12.02 -6.84 -2.21
C GLY A 165 12.32 -5.34 -2.06
N LEU A 166 12.77 -4.91 -0.89
CA LEU A 166 13.10 -3.51 -0.61
C LEU A 166 14.60 -3.26 -0.76
N SER A 167 14.99 -2.12 -1.31
CA SER A 167 16.38 -1.64 -1.19
C SER A 167 16.56 -0.77 0.05
N PHE A 168 17.80 -0.59 0.52
CA PHE A 168 18.11 0.33 1.62
C PHE A 168 17.68 1.78 1.34
N ILE A 169 17.88 2.26 0.10
CA ILE A 169 17.46 3.60 -0.33
C ILE A 169 15.94 3.77 -0.17
N LEU A 170 15.15 2.77 -0.58
CA LEU A 170 13.70 2.84 -0.43
C LEU A 170 13.30 2.72 1.04
N CYS A 171 13.94 1.85 1.81
CA CYS A 171 13.70 1.74 3.24
C CYS A 171 13.86 3.11 3.92
N ASP A 172 14.93 3.86 3.64
CA ASP A 172 15.15 5.19 4.23
C ASP A 172 14.04 6.18 3.86
N ILE A 173 13.57 6.16 2.61
CA ILE A 173 12.44 6.99 2.15
C ILE A 173 11.14 6.59 2.88
N LEU A 174 10.84 5.30 3.00
CA LEU A 174 9.64 4.83 3.68
C LEU A 174 9.68 5.14 5.18
N VAL A 175 10.83 4.97 5.84
CA VAL A 175 11.04 5.36 7.24
C VAL A 175 10.77 6.86 7.41
N ARG A 176 11.26 7.68 6.48
CA ARG A 176 11.02 9.13 6.50
C ARG A 176 9.54 9.48 6.35
N ILE A 177 8.84 8.86 5.40
CA ILE A 177 7.38 9.05 5.22
C ILE A 177 6.63 8.63 6.49
N ILE A 178 6.91 7.46 7.05
CA ILE A 178 6.25 6.97 8.27
C ILE A 178 6.49 7.92 9.43
N LYS A 179 7.74 8.34 9.65
CA LYS A 179 8.13 9.17 10.79
C LYS A 179 7.60 10.61 10.69
N GLU A 180 7.63 11.20 9.51
CA GLU A 180 7.28 12.62 9.32
C GLU A 180 5.80 12.84 9.00
N CYS A 181 5.10 11.85 8.45
CA CYS A 181 3.75 12.02 7.91
C CYS A 181 2.66 11.27 8.68
N MET A 182 3.01 10.32 9.57
CA MET A 182 2.00 9.42 10.17
C MET A 182 1.97 9.49 11.70
N HIS A 183 0.75 9.59 12.23
CA HIS A 183 0.51 9.37 13.66
C HIS A 183 0.70 7.89 14.02
N ARG A 184 1.14 7.58 15.25
CA ARG A 184 1.43 6.21 15.72
C ARG A 184 0.28 5.23 15.50
N ALA A 185 -0.96 5.69 15.68
CA ALA A 185 -2.15 4.88 15.43
C ALA A 185 -2.30 4.47 13.95
N HIS A 186 -1.97 5.36 13.01
CA HIS A 186 -1.95 5.03 11.58
C HIS A 186 -0.85 4.01 11.26
N VAL A 187 0.32 4.15 11.89
CA VAL A 187 1.42 3.19 11.73
C VAL A 187 1.03 1.81 12.26
N ALA A 188 0.38 1.73 13.43
CA ALA A 188 -0.13 0.46 13.98
C ALA A 188 -1.15 -0.20 13.05
N ALA A 189 -2.12 0.58 12.53
CA ALA A 189 -3.11 0.09 11.58
C ALA A 189 -2.48 -0.38 10.26
N PHE A 190 -1.45 0.33 9.78
CA PHE A 190 -0.66 -0.07 8.63
C PHE A 190 0.06 -1.41 8.88
N CYS A 191 0.75 -1.58 10.02
CA CYS A 191 1.41 -2.84 10.36
C CYS A 191 0.42 -4.01 10.43
N GLN A 192 -0.76 -3.81 11.02
CA GLN A 192 -1.82 -4.83 11.04
C GLN A 192 -2.23 -5.25 9.63
N ARG A 193 -2.51 -4.28 8.76
CA ARG A 193 -2.90 -4.55 7.37
C ARG A 193 -1.77 -5.20 6.56
N LEU A 194 -0.51 -4.85 6.84
CA LEU A 194 0.64 -5.40 6.14
C LEU A 194 0.91 -6.85 6.52
N VAL A 195 0.94 -7.13 7.82
CA VAL A 195 1.42 -8.41 8.38
C VAL A 195 0.29 -9.43 8.52
N CYS A 196 -0.93 -8.97 8.82
CA CYS A 196 -2.10 -9.83 9.06
C CYS A 196 -3.22 -9.67 8.02
N GLY A 197 -3.21 -8.60 7.22
CA GLY A 197 -4.29 -8.30 6.28
C GLY A 197 -4.24 -9.15 5.03
N GLU A 198 -5.44 -9.42 4.49
CA GLU A 198 -5.63 -10.03 3.17
C GLU A 198 -5.35 -8.99 2.06
N GLU A 199 -5.24 -9.44 0.81
CA GLU A 199 -4.99 -8.58 -0.35
C GLU A 199 -5.96 -7.38 -0.42
N LYS A 200 -7.26 -7.66 -0.21
CA LYS A 200 -8.33 -6.66 -0.22
C LYS A 200 -8.18 -5.58 0.87
N ASP A 201 -7.51 -5.90 1.98
CA ASP A 201 -7.33 -4.97 3.10
C ASP A 201 -6.26 -3.93 2.78
N ARG A 202 -5.33 -4.23 1.88
CA ARG A 202 -4.21 -3.34 1.55
C ARG A 202 -4.62 -2.20 0.62
N ARG A 203 -5.68 -2.39 -0.17
CA ARG A 203 -6.28 -1.35 -1.04
C ARG A 203 -5.24 -0.59 -1.86
N ILE A 204 -4.34 -1.35 -2.49
CA ILE A 204 -3.23 -0.80 -3.27
C ILE A 204 -3.76 0.07 -4.41
N VAL A 205 -3.27 1.31 -4.48
CA VAL A 205 -3.53 2.24 -5.58
C VAL A 205 -2.27 2.33 -6.44
N CYS A 206 -2.37 1.90 -7.68
CA CYS A 206 -1.25 1.85 -8.61
C CYS A 206 -1.73 2.07 -10.04
N MET A 207 -0.90 2.76 -10.84
CA MET A 207 -1.13 2.87 -12.28
C MET A 207 -1.08 1.48 -12.95
N PRO A 208 -1.93 1.20 -13.95
CA PRO A 208 -1.98 -0.11 -14.62
C PRO A 208 -0.61 -0.60 -15.12
N GLN A 209 0.22 0.31 -15.63
CA GLN A 209 1.55 0.03 -16.21
C GLN A 209 2.56 -0.50 -15.18
N HIS A 210 2.29 -0.31 -13.89
CA HIS A 210 3.24 -0.65 -12.83
C HIS A 210 2.75 -1.78 -11.92
N LYS A 211 1.55 -2.32 -12.16
CA LYS A 211 0.99 -3.41 -11.35
C LYS A 211 1.87 -4.66 -11.37
N ASP A 212 2.52 -4.94 -12.48
CA ASP A 212 3.36 -6.14 -12.64
C ASP A 212 4.61 -6.14 -11.74
N TYR A 213 4.98 -5.01 -11.15
CA TYR A 213 6.08 -4.93 -10.17
C TYR A 213 5.66 -5.28 -8.74
N ILE A 214 4.36 -5.39 -8.48
CA ILE A 214 3.79 -5.58 -7.14
C ILE A 214 3.36 -7.05 -6.99
N SER A 215 3.67 -7.64 -5.84
CA SER A 215 3.30 -8.99 -5.42
C SER A 215 2.23 -8.94 -4.34
N ASP A 216 1.55 -10.05 -4.10
CA ASP A 216 0.70 -10.23 -2.91
C ASP A 216 1.52 -10.68 -1.70
N GLU A 217 2.75 -11.12 -1.92
CA GLU A 217 3.65 -11.65 -0.90
C GLU A 217 4.71 -10.64 -0.47
N LEU A 218 5.02 -10.68 0.83
CA LEU A 218 6.11 -9.91 1.44
C LEU A 218 7.43 -10.62 1.23
N VAL A 219 8.42 -9.90 0.70
CA VAL A 219 9.80 -10.37 0.58
C VAL A 219 10.58 -9.95 1.83
N TRP A 220 10.92 -10.92 2.68
CA TRP A 220 11.67 -10.68 3.91
C TRP A 220 13.18 -10.59 3.66
N GLU A 221 13.70 -9.37 3.74
CA GLU A 221 15.12 -9.04 3.55
C GLU A 221 15.59 -8.03 4.62
N GLU A 222 16.91 -7.80 4.69
CA GLU A 222 17.50 -6.87 5.67
C GLU A 222 16.86 -5.47 5.69
N PRO A 223 16.53 -4.84 4.55
CA PRO A 223 15.89 -3.53 4.57
C PRO A 223 14.49 -3.57 5.19
N LEU A 224 13.74 -4.67 5.04
CA LEU A 224 12.43 -4.81 5.68
C LEU A 224 12.55 -4.96 7.21
N PHE A 225 13.54 -5.72 7.69
CA PHE A 225 13.83 -5.76 9.14
C PHE A 225 14.24 -4.39 9.66
N MET A 226 15.01 -3.63 8.89
CA MET A 226 15.38 -2.26 9.25
C MET A 226 14.15 -1.33 9.30
N LEU A 227 13.19 -1.48 8.39
CA LEU A 227 11.93 -0.74 8.42
C LEU A 227 11.15 -1.03 9.70
N PHE A 228 10.94 -2.31 10.05
CA PHE A 228 10.23 -2.69 11.28
C PHE A 228 10.98 -2.25 12.55
N TYR A 229 12.31 -2.35 12.57
CA TYR A 229 13.13 -1.79 13.65
C TYR A 229 12.86 -0.30 13.87
N ASN A 230 12.84 0.48 12.79
CA ASN A 230 12.55 1.91 12.86
C ASN A 230 11.10 2.17 13.31
N ILE A 231 10.12 1.41 12.84
CA ILE A 231 8.72 1.50 13.26
C ILE A 231 8.57 1.26 14.76
N LEU A 232 9.17 0.19 15.30
CA LEU A 232 9.14 -0.10 16.73
C LEU A 232 9.81 1.03 17.53
N ASN A 233 10.84 1.66 16.97
CA ASN A 233 11.50 2.81 17.57
C ASN A 233 10.67 4.10 17.60
N LEU A 234 9.51 4.14 16.94
CA LEU A 234 8.52 5.21 17.08
C LEU A 234 7.54 5.00 18.24
N ASP A 235 7.75 3.97 19.06
CA ASP A 235 6.87 3.58 20.18
C ASP A 235 5.43 3.28 19.72
N VAL A 236 5.32 2.58 18.59
CA VAL A 236 4.06 2.09 18.04
C VAL A 236 3.61 0.87 18.83
N ALA A 237 2.36 0.90 19.32
CA ALA A 237 1.73 -0.25 19.93
C ALA A 237 1.16 -1.17 18.84
N LEU A 238 1.86 -2.27 18.54
CA LEU A 238 1.35 -3.31 17.66
C LEU A 238 0.12 -3.99 18.30
N THR A 239 -0.81 -4.43 17.47
CA THR A 239 -1.90 -5.31 17.90
C THR A 239 -1.32 -6.68 18.32
N PRO A 240 -2.06 -7.46 19.13
CA PRO A 240 -1.66 -8.83 19.46
C PRO A 240 -1.37 -9.69 18.23
N ASP A 241 -2.26 -9.67 17.24
CA ASP A 241 -2.12 -10.48 16.02
C ASP A 241 -0.88 -10.10 15.19
N SER A 242 -0.62 -8.80 15.03
CA SER A 242 0.59 -8.32 14.35
C SER A 242 1.84 -8.79 15.07
N ALA A 243 1.84 -8.69 16.40
CA ALA A 243 3.00 -9.07 17.20
C ALA A 243 3.24 -10.58 17.13
N GLU A 244 2.20 -11.41 17.26
CA GLU A 244 2.29 -12.86 17.11
C GLU A 244 2.81 -13.25 15.73
N ARG A 245 2.27 -12.64 14.67
CA ARG A 245 2.70 -12.93 13.31
C ARG A 245 4.16 -12.54 13.07
N LEU A 246 4.64 -11.45 13.65
CA LEU A 246 6.07 -11.08 13.62
C LEU A 246 6.95 -12.04 14.41
N VAL A 247 6.48 -12.67 15.50
CA VAL A 247 7.24 -13.73 16.18
C VAL A 247 7.45 -14.92 15.26
N LEU A 248 6.41 -15.35 14.56
CA LEU A 248 6.51 -16.45 13.59
C LEU A 248 7.53 -16.14 12.50
N VAL A 249 7.53 -14.91 11.99
CA VAL A 249 8.52 -14.44 11.00
C VAL A 249 9.93 -14.45 11.59
N LEU A 250 10.14 -13.96 12.82
CA LEU A 250 11.45 -13.95 13.46
C LEU A 250 12.01 -15.38 13.60
N ASP A 251 11.18 -16.34 13.99
CA ASP A 251 11.59 -17.75 14.09
C ASP A 251 11.87 -18.39 12.72
N GLU A 252 11.02 -18.14 11.72
CA GLU A 252 11.22 -18.65 10.36
C GLU A 252 12.48 -18.08 9.69
N MET A 253 12.79 -16.80 9.93
CA MET A 253 13.86 -16.08 9.25
C MET A 253 15.21 -16.19 9.97
N ALA A 254 15.24 -16.56 11.25
CA ALA A 254 16.48 -16.69 12.03
C ALA A 254 17.56 -17.57 11.37
N PRO A 255 17.25 -18.75 10.80
CA PRO A 255 18.25 -19.57 10.11
C PRO A 255 18.86 -18.89 8.88
N LYS A 256 18.12 -18.00 8.21
CA LYS A 256 18.57 -17.30 6.99
C LYS A 256 19.40 -16.05 7.32
N PHE A 257 19.08 -15.37 8.42
CA PHE A 257 19.65 -14.06 8.76
C PHE A 257 20.52 -14.10 10.04
N GLN A 258 21.15 -15.24 10.31
CA GLN A 258 21.94 -15.47 11.53
C GLN A 258 22.95 -14.35 11.82
N LYS A 259 23.68 -13.91 10.79
CA LYS A 259 24.75 -12.89 10.90
C LYS A 259 24.27 -11.45 10.62
N SER A 260 22.98 -11.26 10.35
CA SER A 260 22.46 -9.95 9.98
C SER A 260 22.27 -9.06 11.21
N SER A 261 23.05 -7.99 11.29
CA SER A 261 22.88 -6.98 12.34
C SER A 261 21.51 -6.30 12.28
N LYS A 262 20.90 -6.15 11.09
CA LYS A 262 19.58 -5.55 10.92
C LYS A 262 18.49 -6.44 11.51
N PHE A 263 18.56 -7.74 11.24
CA PHE A 263 17.68 -8.74 11.84
C PHE A 263 17.84 -8.78 13.37
N GLY A 264 19.08 -8.88 13.87
CA GLY A 264 19.35 -8.90 15.31
C GLY A 264 18.83 -7.64 16.03
N ASN A 265 19.03 -6.45 15.46
CA ASN A 265 18.53 -5.21 16.04
C ASN A 265 16.99 -5.13 16.03
N PHE A 266 16.35 -5.60 14.95
CA PHE A 266 14.90 -5.71 14.90
C PHE A 266 14.38 -6.63 16.01
N MET A 267 14.97 -7.83 16.14
CA MET A 267 14.60 -8.79 17.16
C MET A 267 14.79 -8.22 18.58
N LEU A 268 15.92 -7.56 18.85
CA LEU A 268 16.16 -6.90 20.14
C LEU A 268 15.11 -5.81 20.44
N SER A 269 14.78 -4.99 19.44
CA SER A 269 13.75 -3.96 19.59
C SER A 269 12.37 -4.60 19.85
N PHE A 270 12.05 -5.68 19.15
CA PHE A 270 10.81 -6.44 19.34
C PHE A 270 10.70 -7.00 20.75
N VAL A 271 11.70 -7.73 21.26
CA VAL A 271 11.64 -8.29 22.63
C VAL A 271 11.57 -7.19 23.69
N THR A 272 12.18 -6.03 23.43
CA THR A 272 12.17 -4.91 24.38
C THR A 272 10.84 -4.18 24.41
N LYS A 273 10.27 -3.89 23.23
CA LYS A 273 9.09 -3.01 23.09
C LYS A 273 7.77 -3.77 23.02
N CYS A 274 7.77 -5.01 22.52
CA CYS A 274 6.60 -5.88 22.43
C CYS A 274 6.60 -6.94 23.55
N GLY A 275 7.01 -6.55 24.76
CA GLY A 275 7.30 -7.49 25.86
C GLY A 275 6.17 -8.46 26.23
N ARG A 276 4.89 -8.07 26.09
CA ARG A 276 3.77 -8.99 26.35
C ARG A 276 3.74 -10.15 25.35
N ALA A 277 3.81 -9.85 24.05
CA ALA A 277 3.85 -10.87 23.00
C ALA A 277 5.13 -11.70 23.09
N ALA A 278 6.26 -11.03 23.37
CA ALA A 278 7.53 -11.72 23.50
C ALA A 278 7.57 -12.69 24.69
N LYS A 279 6.91 -12.37 25.81
CA LYS A 279 6.73 -13.30 26.93
C LYS A 279 5.84 -14.49 26.57
N LEU A 280 4.73 -14.24 25.86
CA LEU A 280 3.78 -15.28 25.47
C LEU A 280 4.44 -16.32 24.55
N HIS A 281 5.31 -15.88 23.65
CA HIS A 281 6.01 -16.73 22.68
C HIS A 281 7.51 -16.86 22.96
N LYS A 282 7.90 -16.84 24.25
CA LYS A 282 9.30 -16.84 24.69
C LYS A 282 10.14 -17.97 24.07
N SER A 283 9.62 -19.19 24.03
CA SER A 283 10.33 -20.37 23.51
C SER A 283 10.69 -20.25 22.02
N LEU A 284 9.80 -19.69 21.20
CA LEU A 284 10.08 -19.43 19.78
C LEU A 284 11.17 -18.38 19.63
N LEU A 285 11.09 -17.29 20.41
CA LEU A 285 12.07 -16.21 20.36
C LEU A 285 13.44 -16.63 20.91
N GLU A 286 13.50 -17.50 21.93
CA GLU A 286 14.76 -18.04 22.44
C GLU A 286 15.44 -18.93 21.40
N ARG A 287 14.67 -19.81 20.75
CA ARG A 287 15.18 -20.64 19.66
C ARG A 287 15.70 -19.77 18.52
N ALA A 288 14.91 -18.82 18.06
CA ALA A 288 15.31 -17.88 17.01
C ALA A 288 16.58 -17.09 17.38
N ALA A 289 16.65 -16.58 18.62
CA ALA A 289 17.79 -15.80 19.10
C ALA A 289 19.06 -16.65 19.21
N ALA A 290 18.93 -17.92 19.63
CA ALA A 290 20.04 -18.86 19.72
C ALA A 290 20.67 -19.18 18.35
N MET A 291 19.93 -18.98 17.25
CA MET A 291 20.46 -19.12 15.89
C MET A 291 21.18 -17.86 15.39
N THR A 292 21.03 -16.72 16.06
CA THR A 292 21.72 -15.49 15.67
C THR A 292 23.18 -15.48 16.12
N ASP A 293 24.04 -14.90 15.29
CA ASP A 293 25.48 -14.72 15.49
C ASP A 293 25.84 -13.25 15.26
N THR A 294 25.35 -12.40 16.16
CA THR A 294 25.57 -10.95 16.15
C THR A 294 25.96 -10.41 17.52
N VAL A 295 26.43 -9.16 17.57
CA VAL A 295 26.81 -8.49 18.82
C VAL A 295 25.63 -8.34 19.82
N VAL A 296 24.38 -8.34 19.33
CA VAL A 296 23.17 -8.19 20.16
C VAL A 296 22.58 -9.52 20.64
N THR A 297 23.07 -10.67 20.15
CA THR A 297 22.57 -12.02 20.49
C THR A 297 22.46 -12.23 22.00
N LYS A 298 23.54 -11.94 22.73
CA LYS A 298 23.58 -12.08 24.20
C LYS A 298 22.57 -11.18 24.90
N ALA A 299 22.33 -9.97 24.38
CA ALA A 299 21.37 -9.04 24.94
C ALA A 299 19.92 -9.52 24.73
N ILE A 300 19.61 -10.10 23.56
CA ILE A 300 18.30 -10.70 23.27
C ILE A 300 18.03 -11.86 24.23
N LEU A 301 18.96 -12.82 24.30
CA LEU A 301 18.83 -13.99 25.19
C LEU A 301 18.73 -13.58 26.67
N SER A 302 19.56 -12.64 27.12
CA SER A 302 19.49 -12.13 28.50
C SER A 302 18.11 -11.51 28.81
N LYS A 303 17.52 -10.77 27.86
CA LYS A 303 16.20 -10.18 28.03
C LYS A 303 15.10 -11.24 28.13
N LEU A 304 15.16 -12.27 27.29
CA LEU A 304 14.21 -13.39 27.28
C LEU A 304 14.32 -14.23 28.55
N HIS A 305 15.54 -14.57 28.99
CA HIS A 305 15.78 -15.32 30.23
C HIS A 305 15.40 -14.54 31.48
N GLY A 306 15.46 -13.20 31.44
CA GLY A 306 15.08 -12.32 32.55
C GLY A 306 13.57 -12.16 32.77
N TRP A 307 12.74 -12.92 32.05
CA TRP A 307 11.29 -12.97 32.20
C TRP A 307 10.79 -14.28 32.80
#